data_AF-A0A8T3Y018-F1
#
_entry.id   AF-A0A8T3Y018-F1
#
_cell.length_a   1.000
_cell.length_b   1.000
_cell.length_c   1.000
_cell.angle_alpha   90.00
_cell.angle_beta   90.00
_cell.angle_gamma   90.00
#
_symmetry.space_group_name_H-M   'P 1'
#
loop_
_entity.id
_entity.type
_entity.pdbx_description
1 polymer ?
#
loop_
_entity_poly.entity_id
_entity_poly.type
_entity_poly.pdbx_seq_one_letter_code
_entity_poly.pdbx_strand_id
1 'polypeptide(L)'
;MLTALDVHHVVQRLNNFVGSRFKNAYHNRELVIIQLHKSETINIHITPSQIFEDSKGVVPLRPSPLAQILRNSLTGSKLVSVEQPGTERIIFLSFDGVKKSNLVIELFSTGNLIITDNNGVIITAKTFKEWKHRSIKKGVVYSLPPACKNILIASADDFVESLKKYDGNSEKTLALEYGLGGVLARLIVQKTASSEPGEILAAVKHLWNESPPDDSLSKKDFVDSISVQKRNINKDKILDRIKIQEAHLKILALEERDNSIKGRLIYENYENVKTALSQNKKKFLLDL
;
A
#
# COMPACT_ATOMS: atom_id res chain seq x y z
N MET A 1 -7.14 3.71 -6.36
CA MET A 1 -5.83 3.03 -6.45
C MET A 1 -5.25 3.41 -7.79
N LEU A 2 -3.99 3.84 -7.85
CA LEU A 2 -3.39 4.28 -9.11
C LEU A 2 -3.36 3.11 -10.11
N THR A 3 -3.74 3.39 -11.34
CA THR A 3 -3.60 2.49 -12.48
C THR A 3 -2.17 2.55 -13.02
N ALA A 4 -1.81 1.63 -13.91
CA ALA A 4 -0.51 1.66 -14.58
C ALA A 4 -0.29 2.94 -15.39
N LEU A 5 -1.36 3.47 -16.00
CA LEU A 5 -1.34 4.73 -16.74
C LEU A 5 -1.16 5.94 -15.81
N ASP A 6 -1.82 5.94 -14.64
CA ASP A 6 -1.60 7.01 -13.65
C ASP A 6 -0.14 7.06 -13.20
N VAL A 7 0.47 5.89 -12.99
CA VAL A 7 1.90 5.78 -12.65
C VAL A 7 2.78 6.30 -13.78
N HIS A 8 2.42 6.02 -15.03
CA HIS A 8 3.12 6.55 -16.20
C HIS A 8 3.14 8.09 -16.20
N HIS A 9 1.99 8.72 -16.00
CA HIS A 9 1.89 10.17 -15.94
C HIS A 9 2.64 10.75 -14.74
N VAL A 10 2.60 10.10 -13.57
CA VAL A 10 3.42 10.50 -12.41
C VAL A 10 4.91 10.45 -12.76
N VAL A 11 5.38 9.39 -13.43
CA VAL A 11 6.79 9.27 -13.85
C VAL A 11 7.16 10.38 -14.82
N GLN A 12 6.31 10.72 -15.79
CA GLN A 12 6.55 11.85 -16.70
C GLN A 12 6.68 13.17 -15.92
N ARG A 13 5.78 13.45 -14.96
CA ARG A 13 5.87 14.66 -14.12
C ARG A 13 7.14 14.68 -13.27
N LEU A 14 7.49 13.55 -12.65
CA LEU A 14 8.65 13.44 -11.79
C LEU A 14 9.98 13.56 -12.55
N ASN A 15 10.00 13.24 -13.85
CA ASN A 15 11.18 13.43 -14.69
C ASN A 15 11.64 14.90 -14.76
N ASN A 16 10.73 15.87 -14.56
CA ASN A 16 11.11 17.29 -14.46
C ASN A 16 12.09 17.59 -13.30
N PHE A 17 12.09 16.74 -12.27
CA PHE A 17 12.98 16.86 -11.12
C PHE A 17 14.28 16.07 -11.29
N VAL A 18 14.51 15.38 -12.41
CA VAL A 18 15.80 14.78 -12.71
C VAL A 18 16.88 15.87 -12.70
N GLY A 19 17.98 15.52 -12.05
CA GLY A 19 19.09 16.39 -11.74
C GLY A 19 18.97 17.20 -10.44
N SER A 20 17.85 17.12 -9.74
CA SER A 20 17.71 17.69 -8.39
C SER A 20 18.53 16.90 -7.37
N ARG A 21 19.03 17.58 -6.34
CA ARG A 21 19.71 16.95 -5.21
C ARG A 21 18.72 16.51 -4.16
N PHE A 22 18.95 15.35 -3.56
CA PHE A 22 18.23 14.94 -2.37
C PHE A 22 18.54 15.91 -1.22
N LYS A 23 17.50 16.42 -0.58
CA LYS A 23 17.59 17.35 0.55
C LYS A 23 17.21 16.67 1.86
N ASN A 24 16.05 16.01 1.89
CA ASN A 24 15.56 15.36 3.11
C ASN A 24 14.52 14.28 2.81
N ALA A 25 14.19 13.46 3.80
CA ALA A 25 13.07 12.52 3.73
C ALA A 25 12.27 12.53 5.03
N TYR A 26 10.97 12.32 4.93
CA TYR A 26 10.07 12.17 6.07
C TYR A 26 9.18 10.96 5.85
N HIS A 27 8.77 10.31 6.92
CA HIS A 27 7.85 9.18 6.83
C HIS A 27 7.01 9.07 8.11
N ASN A 28 5.70 8.98 7.94
CA ASN A 28 4.73 8.75 9.00
C ASN A 28 3.58 7.86 8.51
N ARG A 29 3.43 6.67 9.11
CA ARG A 29 2.43 5.64 8.76
C ARG A 29 2.46 5.28 7.27
N GLU A 30 1.61 5.91 6.47
CA GLU A 30 1.44 5.64 5.05
C GLU A 30 2.12 6.69 4.15
N LEU A 31 2.41 7.88 4.69
CA LEU A 31 2.96 8.99 3.93
C LEU A 31 4.48 8.96 4.01
N VAL A 32 5.10 8.97 2.84
CA VAL A 32 6.54 9.25 2.65
C VAL A 32 6.65 10.57 1.92
N ILE A 33 7.56 11.44 2.36
CA ILE A 33 7.89 12.68 1.66
C ILE A 33 9.37 12.64 1.30
N ILE A 34 9.68 12.78 0.02
CA ILE A 34 11.05 12.96 -0.47
C ILE A 34 11.22 14.42 -0.86
N GLN A 35 12.14 15.11 -0.20
CA GLN A 35 12.51 16.48 -0.54
C GLN A 35 13.67 16.50 -1.51
N LEU A 36 13.47 17.16 -2.65
CA LEU A 36 14.48 17.43 -3.64
C LEU A 36 14.74 18.94 -3.74
N HIS A 37 15.92 19.31 -4.21
CA HIS A 37 16.30 20.69 -4.42
C HIS A 37 17.05 20.87 -5.75
N LYS A 38 16.60 21.83 -6.56
CA LYS A 38 17.29 22.25 -7.79
C LYS A 38 17.45 23.76 -7.83
N SER A 39 16.37 24.49 -8.09
CA SER A 39 16.25 25.94 -7.91
C SER A 39 15.45 26.26 -6.66
N GLU A 40 14.34 25.56 -6.46
CA GLU A 40 13.52 25.58 -5.26
C GLU A 40 13.49 24.22 -4.57
N THR A 41 12.90 24.15 -3.38
CA THR A 41 12.66 22.87 -2.70
C THR A 41 11.30 22.34 -3.13
N ILE A 42 11.28 21.10 -3.61
CA ILE A 42 10.05 20.37 -3.92
C ILE A 42 9.92 19.18 -2.97
N ASN A 43 8.70 18.96 -2.48
CA ASN A 43 8.31 17.79 -1.72
C ASN A 43 7.53 16.85 -2.63
N ILE A 44 8.01 15.63 -2.81
CA ILE A 44 7.25 14.54 -3.45
C ILE A 44 6.57 13.75 -2.34
N HIS A 45 5.25 13.84 -2.29
CA HIS A 45 4.42 13.12 -1.32
C HIS A 45 3.96 11.80 -1.93
N ILE A 46 4.21 10.70 -1.22
CA ILE A 46 3.96 9.35 -1.71
C ILE A 46 3.07 8.61 -0.70
N THR A 47 1.95 8.11 -1.19
CA THR A 47 1.04 7.21 -0.49
C THR A 47 0.67 6.04 -1.40
N PRO A 48 0.10 4.94 -0.89
CA PRO A 48 -0.34 3.82 -1.72
C PRO A 48 -1.38 4.19 -2.79
N SER A 49 -2.10 5.30 -2.60
CA SER A 49 -3.19 5.71 -3.48
C SER A 49 -2.90 6.94 -4.33
N GLN A 50 -1.88 7.74 -4.01
CA GLN A 50 -1.64 9.06 -4.61
C GLN A 50 -0.16 9.44 -4.52
N ILE A 51 0.33 10.10 -5.58
CA ILE A 51 1.62 10.81 -5.62
C ILE A 51 1.37 12.21 -6.18
N PHE A 52 1.91 13.22 -5.51
CA PHE A 52 1.88 14.61 -5.99
C PHE A 52 3.04 15.40 -5.38
N GLU A 53 3.29 16.57 -5.95
CA GLU A 53 4.42 17.42 -5.63
C GLU A 53 3.96 18.79 -5.12
N ASP A 54 4.64 19.35 -4.10
CA ASP A 54 4.42 20.74 -3.68
C ASP A 54 5.71 21.43 -3.22
N SER A 55 5.79 22.77 -3.33
CA SER A 55 6.94 23.55 -2.85
C SER A 55 6.73 24.18 -1.47
N LYS A 56 5.49 24.17 -0.96
CA LYS A 56 5.08 24.85 0.30
C LYS A 56 4.42 23.90 1.31
N GLY A 57 4.63 22.59 1.19
CA GLY A 57 4.03 21.57 2.05
C GLY A 57 4.54 21.59 3.49
N VAL A 58 3.67 21.24 4.44
CA VAL A 58 4.08 20.99 5.83
C VAL A 58 4.70 19.60 5.89
N VAL A 59 5.91 19.51 6.42
CA VAL A 59 6.59 18.23 6.64
C VAL A 59 6.45 17.76 8.09
N PRO A 60 6.39 16.44 8.35
CA PRO A 60 6.37 15.91 9.71
C PRO A 60 7.59 16.37 10.53
N LEU A 61 7.39 16.74 11.79
CA LEU A 61 8.45 17.27 12.64
C LEU A 61 9.51 16.22 13.05
N ARG A 62 9.13 14.95 13.23
CA ARG A 62 10.04 13.90 13.69
C ARG A 62 10.23 12.80 12.64
N PRO A 63 11.47 12.48 12.25
CA PRO A 63 11.74 11.37 11.34
C PRO A 63 11.49 10.02 12.03
N SER A 64 10.93 9.08 11.29
CA SER A 64 10.86 7.67 11.68
C SER A 64 12.18 6.93 11.33
N PRO A 65 12.41 5.71 11.84
CA PRO A 65 13.60 4.93 11.49
C PRO A 65 13.81 4.77 9.97
N LEU A 66 12.72 4.53 9.22
CA LEU A 66 12.78 4.46 7.75
C LEU A 66 13.25 5.79 7.13
N ALA A 67 12.74 6.93 7.63
CA ALA A 67 13.18 8.24 7.17
C ALA A 67 14.66 8.49 7.46
N GLN A 68 15.17 8.01 8.59
CA GLN A 68 16.59 8.14 8.90
C GLN A 68 17.47 7.30 7.97
N ILE A 69 17.04 6.08 7.62
CA ILE A 69 17.76 5.25 6.65
C ILE A 69 17.73 5.88 5.25
N LEU A 70 16.59 6.43 4.82
CA LEU A 70 16.48 7.20 3.56
C LEU A 70 17.50 8.33 3.53
N ARG A 71 17.55 9.16 4.58
CA ARG A 71 18.50 10.26 4.70
C ARG A 71 19.94 9.75 4.63
N ASN A 72 20.30 8.76 5.44
CA ASN A 72 21.66 8.22 5.45
C ASN A 72 22.10 7.64 4.10
N SER A 73 21.16 7.06 3.34
CA SER A 73 21.44 6.44 2.03
C SER A 73 21.50 7.45 0.89
N LEU A 74 20.72 8.53 0.97
CA LEU A 74 20.51 9.47 -0.14
C LEU A 74 21.14 10.85 0.09
N THR A 75 21.63 11.19 1.29
CA THR A 75 22.26 12.48 1.56
C THR A 75 23.41 12.77 0.57
N GLY A 76 23.36 13.95 -0.05
CA GLY A 76 24.36 14.39 -1.03
C GLY A 76 24.16 13.83 -2.44
N SER A 77 23.23 12.89 -2.63
CA SER A 77 22.95 12.30 -3.94
C SER A 77 22.11 13.20 -4.84
N LYS A 78 22.19 12.98 -6.14
CA LYS A 78 21.44 13.62 -7.21
C LYS A 78 20.49 12.59 -7.81
N LEU A 79 19.22 12.95 -8.01
CA LEU A 79 18.28 12.13 -8.75
C LEU A 79 18.73 12.08 -10.23
N VAL A 80 19.00 10.90 -10.75
CA VAL A 80 19.53 10.70 -12.11
C VAL A 80 18.53 10.05 -13.07
N SER A 81 17.58 9.26 -12.56
CA SER A 81 16.49 8.74 -13.39
C SER A 81 15.21 8.50 -12.59
N VAL A 82 14.08 8.56 -13.29
CA VAL A 82 12.75 8.21 -12.81
C VAL A 82 12.09 7.30 -13.84
N GLU A 83 11.84 6.04 -13.48
CA GLU A 83 11.47 5.00 -14.43
C GLU A 83 10.30 4.14 -13.93
N GLN A 84 9.46 3.70 -14.87
CA GLN A 84 8.44 2.68 -14.67
C GLN A 84 8.84 1.42 -15.45
N PRO A 85 8.92 0.24 -14.81
CA PRO A 85 9.23 -1.00 -15.52
C PRO A 85 7.98 -1.51 -16.25
N GLY A 86 7.94 -1.35 -17.58
CA GLY A 86 6.80 -1.76 -18.41
C GLY A 86 5.50 -1.07 -17.97
N THR A 87 4.44 -1.87 -17.75
CA THR A 87 3.14 -1.39 -17.25
C THR A 87 2.93 -1.71 -15.77
N GLU A 88 3.99 -1.99 -15.02
CA GLU A 88 3.88 -2.24 -13.59
C GLU A 88 3.55 -0.96 -12.82
N ARG A 89 2.85 -1.10 -11.69
CA ARG A 89 2.57 0.01 -10.77
C ARG A 89 3.73 0.20 -9.79
N ILE A 90 4.91 0.41 -10.35
CA ILE A 90 6.18 0.53 -9.64
C ILE A 90 6.95 1.72 -10.21
N ILE A 91 7.56 2.53 -9.34
CA ILE A 91 8.43 3.63 -9.75
C ILE A 91 9.83 3.37 -9.18
N PHE A 92 10.85 3.45 -10.03
CA PHE A 92 12.24 3.51 -9.64
C PHE A 92 12.72 4.97 -9.67
N LEU A 93 13.29 5.43 -8.56
CA LEU A 93 14.06 6.66 -8.49
C LEU A 93 15.52 6.30 -8.24
N SER A 94 16.39 6.55 -9.20
CA SER A 94 17.83 6.27 -9.07
C SER A 94 18.58 7.51 -8.63
N PHE A 95 19.39 7.36 -7.60
CA PHE A 95 20.17 8.43 -6.99
C PHE A 95 21.66 8.16 -7.12
N ASP A 96 22.40 9.14 -7.61
CA ASP A 96 23.85 9.11 -7.77
C ASP A 96 24.54 10.05 -6.77
N GLY A 97 25.41 9.50 -5.93
CA GLY A 97 26.10 10.19 -4.85
C GLY A 97 27.38 9.45 -4.49
N VAL A 98 27.83 9.55 -3.23
CA VAL A 98 28.99 8.76 -2.76
C VAL A 98 28.75 7.25 -2.96
N LYS A 99 27.49 6.82 -2.77
CA LYS A 99 27.03 5.49 -3.12
C LYS A 99 25.77 5.62 -3.98
N LYS A 100 25.73 4.92 -5.11
CA LYS A 100 24.52 4.79 -5.92
C LYS A 100 23.48 3.98 -5.16
N SER A 101 22.27 4.50 -5.10
CA SER A 101 21.14 3.90 -4.39
C SER A 101 19.87 4.08 -5.21
N ASN A 102 18.95 3.13 -5.12
CA ASN A 102 17.65 3.23 -5.78
C ASN A 102 16.52 3.19 -4.76
N LEU A 103 15.51 4.02 -4.96
CA LEU A 103 14.24 3.97 -4.25
C LEU A 103 13.22 3.30 -5.16
N VAL A 104 12.66 2.17 -4.69
CA VAL A 104 11.59 1.44 -5.37
C VAL A 104 10.28 1.71 -4.64
N ILE A 105 9.30 2.25 -5.37
CA ILE A 105 7.99 2.59 -4.85
C ILE A 105 6.98 1.62 -5.47
N GLU A 106 6.50 0.66 -4.68
CA GLU A 106 5.42 -0.25 -5.12
C GLU A 106 4.07 0.39 -4.77
N LEU A 107 3.21 0.63 -5.77
CA LEU A 107 1.92 1.33 -5.62
C LEU A 107 0.71 0.39 -5.69
N PHE A 108 0.94 -0.89 -5.37
CA PHE A 108 -0.10 -1.90 -5.31
C PHE A 108 -0.33 -2.46 -3.90
N SER A 109 -1.51 -3.06 -3.68
CA SER A 109 -1.96 -3.49 -2.36
C SER A 109 -1.87 -2.33 -1.34
N THR A 110 -1.18 -2.52 -0.21
CA THR A 110 -0.93 -1.49 0.81
C THR A 110 0.25 -0.56 0.48
N GLY A 111 0.84 -0.70 -0.70
CA GLY A 111 2.06 -0.03 -1.12
C GLY A 111 3.31 -0.47 -0.36
N ASN A 112 4.48 -0.20 -0.93
CA ASN A 112 5.76 -0.42 -0.28
C ASN A 112 6.79 0.62 -0.73
N LEU A 113 7.78 0.88 0.12
CA LEU A 113 8.92 1.72 -0.19
C LEU A 113 10.18 0.93 0.14
N ILE A 114 11.03 0.68 -0.85
CA ILE A 114 12.21 -0.17 -0.71
C ILE A 114 13.44 0.62 -1.14
N ILE A 115 14.51 0.56 -0.36
CA ILE A 115 15.79 1.15 -0.71
C ILE A 115 16.74 0.03 -1.08
N THR A 116 17.41 0.17 -2.22
CA THR A 116 18.44 -0.77 -2.68
C THR A 116 19.75 -0.04 -2.93
N ASP A 117 20.85 -0.79 -2.88
CA ASP A 117 22.14 -0.31 -3.37
C ASP A 117 22.23 -0.36 -4.91
N ASN A 118 23.42 -0.07 -5.45
CA ASN A 118 23.70 -0.11 -6.88
C ASN A 118 23.49 -1.48 -7.55
N ASN A 119 23.62 -2.56 -6.78
CA ASN A 119 23.46 -3.94 -7.28
C ASN A 119 22.01 -4.44 -7.09
N GLY A 120 21.09 -3.55 -6.68
CA GLY A 120 19.71 -3.91 -6.39
C GLY A 120 19.53 -4.65 -5.06
N VAL A 121 20.56 -4.75 -4.21
CA VAL A 121 20.47 -5.41 -2.91
C VAL A 121 19.69 -4.53 -1.94
N ILE A 122 18.65 -5.09 -1.32
CA ILE A 122 17.75 -4.36 -0.42
C ILE A 122 18.50 -3.96 0.86
N ILE A 123 18.61 -2.65 1.07
CA ILE A 123 19.13 -2.03 2.29
C ILE A 123 18.05 -2.05 3.38
N THR A 124 16.82 -1.64 3.03
CA THR A 124 15.64 -1.66 3.91
C THR A 124 14.34 -1.54 3.11
N ALA A 125 13.20 -1.78 3.75
CA ALA A 125 11.88 -1.55 3.20
C ALA A 125 10.89 -1.04 4.27
N LYS A 126 9.81 -0.38 3.84
CA LYS A 126 8.66 -0.04 4.70
C LYS A 126 8.02 -1.30 5.26
N THR A 127 7.89 -2.34 4.44
CA THR A 127 7.37 -3.64 4.86
C THR A 127 8.17 -4.78 4.22
N PHE A 128 8.68 -5.68 5.07
CA PHE A 128 9.29 -6.93 4.63
C PHE A 128 8.20 -7.99 4.47
N LYS A 129 8.24 -8.71 3.35
CA LYS A 129 7.25 -9.74 2.99
C LYS A 129 7.91 -10.83 2.18
N GLU A 130 7.41 -12.05 2.35
CA GLU A 130 7.85 -13.21 1.61
C GLU A 130 6.66 -13.82 0.88
N TRP A 131 6.83 -14.06 -0.41
CA TRP A 131 5.88 -14.72 -1.29
C TRP A 131 6.54 -15.95 -1.89
N LYS A 132 5.72 -16.83 -2.50
CA LYS A 132 6.21 -18.02 -3.19
C LYS A 132 7.27 -17.72 -4.26
N HIS A 133 7.12 -16.60 -4.97
CA HIS A 133 7.95 -16.26 -6.14
C HIS A 133 8.96 -15.13 -5.89
N ARG A 134 8.88 -14.41 -4.76
CA ARG A 134 9.82 -13.32 -4.43
C ARG A 134 9.88 -13.04 -2.93
N SER A 135 10.97 -12.45 -2.47
CA SER A 135 11.18 -12.06 -1.08
C SER A 135 11.68 -10.63 -0.99
N ILE A 136 11.04 -9.82 -0.15
CA ILE A 136 11.51 -8.48 0.19
C ILE A 136 12.08 -8.58 1.60
N LYS A 137 13.41 -8.76 1.66
CA LYS A 137 14.21 -8.93 2.89
C LYS A 137 15.52 -8.17 2.74
N LYS A 138 16.07 -7.67 3.86
CA LYS A 138 17.38 -7.01 3.88
C LYS A 138 18.47 -7.96 3.38
N GLY A 139 19.36 -7.47 2.53
CA GLY A 139 20.48 -8.24 1.97
C GLY A 139 20.11 -9.13 0.77
N VAL A 140 18.85 -9.14 0.34
CA VAL A 140 18.39 -9.88 -0.84
C VAL A 140 18.27 -8.92 -2.02
N VAL A 141 18.59 -9.37 -3.24
CA VAL A 141 18.39 -8.59 -4.47
C VAL A 141 16.89 -8.38 -4.69
N TYR A 142 16.47 -7.13 -4.91
CA TYR A 142 15.10 -6.80 -5.24
C TYR A 142 14.69 -7.46 -6.55
N SER A 143 13.51 -8.09 -6.55
CA SER A 143 12.89 -8.64 -7.73
C SER A 143 11.47 -8.09 -7.92
N LEU A 144 11.13 -7.78 -9.16
CA LEU A 144 9.78 -7.39 -9.56
C LEU A 144 8.74 -8.45 -9.16
N PRO A 145 7.46 -8.07 -9.00
CA PRO A 145 6.38 -9.06 -8.94
C PRO A 145 6.40 -9.96 -10.20
N PRO A 146 5.77 -11.15 -10.17
CA PRO A 146 5.65 -11.98 -11.36
C PRO A 146 5.17 -11.15 -12.55
N ALA A 147 5.98 -11.10 -13.61
CA ALA A 147 5.80 -10.15 -14.68
C ALA A 147 4.55 -10.45 -15.50
N CYS A 148 3.74 -9.42 -15.75
CA CYS A 148 2.76 -9.43 -16.83
C CYS A 148 3.47 -9.20 -18.18
N LYS A 149 2.83 -9.59 -19.28
CA LYS A 149 3.28 -9.18 -20.63
C LYS A 149 3.21 -7.66 -20.73
N ASN A 150 4.17 -7.04 -21.43
CA ASN A 150 4.14 -5.59 -21.64
C ASN A 150 3.34 -5.25 -22.90
N ILE A 151 2.15 -4.66 -22.71
CA ILE A 151 1.22 -4.31 -23.80
C ILE A 151 1.78 -3.26 -24.76
N LEU A 152 2.73 -2.43 -24.31
CA LEU A 152 3.29 -1.33 -25.11
C LEU A 152 4.18 -1.84 -26.25
N ILE A 153 4.75 -3.03 -26.09
CA ILE A 153 5.60 -3.69 -27.09
C ILE A 153 4.94 -4.91 -27.73
N ALA A 154 3.73 -5.27 -27.30
CA ALA A 154 3.01 -6.42 -27.83
C ALA A 154 2.56 -6.19 -29.28
N SER A 155 2.61 -7.25 -30.08
CA SER A 155 2.02 -7.33 -31.42
C SER A 155 0.54 -7.69 -31.35
N ALA A 156 -0.18 -7.50 -32.46
CA ALA A 156 -1.58 -7.95 -32.59
C ALA A 156 -1.69 -9.47 -32.38
N ASP A 157 -0.75 -10.25 -32.92
CA ASP A 157 -0.72 -11.70 -32.79
C ASP A 157 -0.50 -12.13 -31.33
N ASP A 158 0.40 -11.47 -30.60
CA ASP A 158 0.60 -11.73 -29.15
C ASP A 158 -0.68 -11.47 -28.36
N PHE A 159 -1.42 -10.43 -28.73
CA PHE A 159 -2.67 -10.07 -28.07
C PHE A 159 -3.78 -11.09 -28.39
N VAL A 160 -3.91 -11.50 -29.66
CA VAL A 160 -4.81 -12.58 -30.10
C VAL A 160 -4.51 -13.89 -29.39
N GLU A 161 -3.23 -14.25 -29.22
CA GLU A 161 -2.85 -15.43 -28.47
C GLU A 161 -3.28 -15.34 -27.01
N SER A 162 -3.02 -14.20 -26.35
CA SER A 162 -3.44 -13.99 -24.96
C SER A 162 -4.97 -14.02 -24.78
N LEU A 163 -5.74 -13.55 -25.77
CA LEU A 163 -7.21 -13.59 -25.76
C LEU A 163 -7.77 -15.02 -25.66
N LYS A 164 -7.08 -16.01 -26.23
CA LYS A 164 -7.51 -17.43 -26.20
C LYS A 164 -7.60 -17.99 -24.77
N LYS A 165 -6.83 -17.44 -23.82
CA LYS A 165 -6.86 -17.86 -22.41
C LYS A 165 -8.12 -17.41 -21.67
N TYR A 166 -8.87 -16.47 -22.22
CA TYR A 166 -10.02 -15.83 -21.58
C TYR A 166 -11.25 -15.78 -22.49
N ASP A 167 -11.41 -16.77 -23.37
CA ASP A 167 -12.57 -16.90 -24.27
C ASP A 167 -12.82 -15.63 -25.13
N GLY A 168 -11.76 -14.97 -25.57
CA GLY A 168 -11.85 -13.74 -26.36
C GLY A 168 -12.18 -12.48 -25.55
N ASN A 169 -12.19 -12.53 -24.22
CA ASN A 169 -12.52 -11.38 -23.39
C ASN A 169 -11.34 -10.39 -23.28
N SER A 170 -11.43 -9.29 -24.01
CA SER A 170 -10.41 -8.22 -24.02
C SER A 170 -10.21 -7.55 -22.66
N GLU A 171 -11.27 -7.29 -21.88
CA GLU A 171 -11.15 -6.68 -20.55
C GLU A 171 -10.32 -7.56 -19.60
N LYS A 172 -10.65 -8.86 -19.51
CA LYS A 172 -9.92 -9.83 -18.68
C LYS A 172 -8.49 -9.99 -19.15
N THR A 173 -8.28 -10.07 -20.47
CA THR A 173 -6.94 -10.23 -21.06
C THR A 173 -6.04 -9.04 -20.72
N LEU A 174 -6.50 -7.81 -20.95
CA LEU A 174 -5.77 -6.59 -20.59
C LEU A 174 -5.50 -6.49 -19.08
N ALA A 175 -6.47 -6.87 -18.25
CA ALA A 175 -6.35 -6.77 -16.81
C ALA A 175 -5.38 -7.80 -16.21
N LEU A 176 -5.41 -9.05 -16.69
CA LEU A 176 -4.73 -10.20 -16.05
C LEU A 176 -3.42 -10.58 -16.73
N GLU A 177 -3.33 -10.56 -18.07
CA GLU A 177 -2.08 -10.89 -18.78
C GLU A 177 -1.16 -9.69 -18.93
N TYR A 178 -1.72 -8.49 -19.03
CA TYR A 178 -0.98 -7.25 -19.32
C TYR A 178 -0.93 -6.27 -18.14
N GLY A 179 -1.49 -6.65 -17.00
CA GLY A 179 -1.35 -5.92 -15.73
C GLY A 179 -2.01 -4.54 -15.68
N LEU A 180 -2.89 -4.19 -16.63
CA LEU A 180 -3.54 -2.86 -16.66
C LEU A 180 -4.56 -2.66 -15.54
N GLY A 181 -5.04 -3.76 -14.95
CA GLY A 181 -6.10 -3.77 -13.95
C GLY A 181 -7.49 -3.56 -14.56
N GLY A 182 -8.52 -4.06 -13.88
CA GLY A 182 -9.88 -4.13 -14.44
C GLY A 182 -10.50 -2.79 -14.80
N VAL A 183 -10.24 -1.74 -14.02
CA VAL A 183 -10.83 -0.41 -14.26
C VAL A 183 -10.32 0.20 -15.57
N LEU A 184 -9.00 0.20 -15.77
CA LEU A 184 -8.38 0.75 -16.98
C LEU A 184 -8.70 -0.12 -18.20
N ALA A 185 -8.62 -1.45 -18.05
CA ALA A 185 -8.97 -2.39 -19.11
C ALA A 185 -10.41 -2.19 -19.61
N ARG A 186 -11.38 -2.04 -18.69
CA ARG A 186 -12.77 -1.76 -19.04
C ARG A 186 -12.92 -0.44 -19.77
N LEU A 187 -12.27 0.61 -19.28
CA LEU A 187 -12.33 1.94 -19.90
C LEU A 187 -11.80 1.92 -21.34
N ILE A 188 -10.69 1.22 -21.59
CA ILE A 188 -10.12 1.06 -22.93
C ILE A 188 -11.12 0.38 -23.87
N VAL A 189 -11.66 -0.78 -23.47
CA VAL A 189 -12.61 -1.55 -24.28
C VAL A 189 -13.89 -0.77 -24.56
N GLN A 190 -14.38 0.00 -23.58
CA GLN A 190 -15.54 0.88 -23.77
C GLN A 190 -15.27 2.03 -24.74
N LYS A 191 -14.07 2.64 -24.66
CA LYS A 191 -13.69 3.75 -25.55
C LYS A 191 -13.44 3.31 -26.99
N THR A 192 -12.91 2.12 -27.21
CA THR A 192 -12.60 1.65 -28.58
C THR A 192 -13.85 1.31 -29.37
N ALA A 193 -14.99 1.02 -28.72
CA ALA A 193 -16.25 0.61 -29.36
C ALA A 193 -16.11 -0.59 -30.34
N SER A 194 -14.97 -1.28 -30.28
CA SER A 194 -14.51 -2.29 -31.21
C SER A 194 -13.86 -3.43 -30.45
N SER A 195 -14.14 -4.64 -30.92
CA SER A 195 -13.53 -5.88 -30.42
C SER A 195 -12.26 -6.25 -31.18
N GLU A 196 -11.86 -5.46 -32.18
CA GLU A 196 -10.70 -5.77 -33.01
C GLU A 196 -9.39 -5.63 -32.20
N PRO A 197 -8.59 -6.71 -32.08
CA PRO A 197 -7.35 -6.74 -31.31
C PRO A 197 -6.37 -5.60 -31.64
N GLY A 198 -6.23 -5.27 -32.92
CA GLY A 198 -5.33 -4.23 -33.40
C GLY A 198 -5.75 -2.82 -32.97
N GLU A 199 -7.05 -2.53 -33.01
CA GLU A 199 -7.59 -1.22 -32.59
C GLU A 199 -7.47 -1.02 -31.08
N ILE A 200 -7.70 -2.09 -30.29
CA ILE A 200 -7.50 -2.08 -28.84
C ILE A 200 -6.03 -1.76 -28.51
N LEU A 201 -5.07 -2.43 -29.15
CA LEU A 201 -3.65 -2.15 -28.96
C LEU A 201 -3.28 -0.72 -29.36
N ALA A 202 -3.79 -0.24 -30.49
CA ALA A 202 -3.56 1.13 -30.93
C ALA A 202 -4.09 2.15 -29.92
N ALA A 203 -5.28 1.93 -29.37
CA ALA A 203 -5.86 2.79 -28.35
C ALA A 203 -5.05 2.79 -27.05
N VAL A 204 -4.54 1.63 -26.60
CA VAL A 204 -3.64 1.58 -25.43
C VAL A 204 -2.38 2.40 -25.67
N LYS A 205 -1.74 2.22 -26.84
CA LYS A 205 -0.52 2.96 -27.20
C LYS A 205 -0.79 4.46 -27.33
N HIS A 206 -1.95 4.84 -27.86
CA HIS A 206 -2.38 6.23 -27.95
C HIS A 206 -2.53 6.86 -26.56
N LEU A 207 -3.29 6.21 -25.66
CA LEU A 207 -3.47 6.68 -24.28
C LEU A 207 -2.15 6.87 -23.52
N TRP A 208 -1.16 6.03 -23.81
CA TRP A 208 0.16 6.11 -23.17
C TRP A 208 1.02 7.27 -23.69
N ASN A 209 0.77 7.72 -24.92
CA ASN A 209 1.49 8.84 -25.54
C ASN A 209 0.75 10.17 -25.41
N GLU A 210 -0.51 10.16 -24.97
CA GLU A 210 -1.23 11.37 -24.61
C GLU A 210 -0.51 12.08 -23.46
N SER A 211 -0.44 13.41 -23.54
CA SER A 211 -0.02 14.21 -22.39
C SER A 211 -0.96 13.90 -21.22
N PRO A 212 -0.43 13.88 -19.97
CA PRO A 212 -1.29 13.78 -18.81
C PRO A 212 -2.36 14.88 -18.92
N PRO A 213 -3.64 14.58 -18.61
CA PRO A 213 -4.58 15.67 -18.37
C PRO A 213 -3.95 16.63 -17.37
N ASP A 214 -4.22 17.94 -17.52
CA ASP A 214 -3.71 19.01 -16.65
C ASP A 214 -4.38 18.92 -15.26
N ASP A 215 -4.20 17.78 -14.60
CA ASP A 215 -4.56 17.50 -13.23
C ASP A 215 -3.37 17.90 -12.38
N SER A 216 -3.17 19.22 -12.30
CA SER A 216 -2.67 19.80 -11.06
C SER A 216 -3.69 19.50 -9.97
N LEU A 217 -3.72 18.26 -9.46
CA LEU A 217 -4.47 17.91 -8.26
C LEU A 217 -3.96 18.84 -7.17
N SER A 218 -4.82 19.78 -6.79
CA SER A 218 -4.43 20.86 -5.92
C SER A 218 -4.10 20.30 -4.54
N LYS A 219 -3.26 21.00 -3.78
CA LYS A 219 -3.00 20.69 -2.36
C LYS A 219 -4.30 20.49 -1.54
N LYS A 220 -5.41 21.09 -2.00
CA LYS A 220 -6.76 20.93 -1.44
C LYS A 220 -7.31 19.52 -1.65
N ASP A 221 -7.18 18.96 -2.85
CA ASP A 221 -7.66 17.61 -3.18
C ASP A 221 -6.92 16.52 -2.39
N PHE A 222 -5.63 16.75 -2.09
CA PHE A 222 -4.84 15.88 -1.21
C PHE A 222 -5.20 16.00 0.28
N VAL A 223 -5.40 17.23 0.78
CA VAL A 223 -5.83 17.45 2.17
C VAL A 223 -7.22 16.86 2.39
N ASP A 224 -8.11 17.01 1.41
CA ASP A 224 -9.46 16.46 1.46
C ASP A 224 -9.43 14.92 1.39
N SER A 225 -8.59 14.31 0.55
CA SER A 225 -8.45 12.84 0.48
C SER A 225 -7.91 12.24 1.78
N ILE A 226 -6.91 12.86 2.42
CA ILE A 226 -6.38 12.44 3.73
C ILE A 226 -7.41 12.65 4.83
N SER A 227 -8.15 13.77 4.78
CA SER A 227 -9.18 14.09 5.79
C SER A 227 -10.33 13.09 5.73
N VAL A 228 -10.77 12.73 4.53
CA VAL A 228 -11.80 11.72 4.29
C VAL A 228 -11.31 10.33 4.70
N GLN A 229 -10.09 9.93 4.31
CA GLN A 229 -9.52 8.64 4.74
C GLN A 229 -9.31 8.56 6.26
N LYS A 230 -8.82 9.62 6.92
CA LYS A 230 -8.71 9.67 8.39
C LYS A 230 -10.07 9.58 9.06
N ARG A 231 -11.09 10.26 8.55
CA ARG A 231 -12.47 10.18 9.06
C ARG A 231 -13.04 8.77 8.92
N ASN A 232 -12.84 8.12 7.78
CA ASN A 232 -13.32 6.76 7.54
C ASN A 232 -12.59 5.72 8.39
N ILE A 233 -11.25 5.78 8.47
CA ILE A 233 -10.46 4.88 9.34
C ILE A 233 -10.84 5.06 10.81
N ASN A 234 -11.13 6.28 11.25
CA ASN A 234 -11.56 6.54 12.63
C ASN A 234 -12.98 5.99 12.87
N LYS A 235 -13.89 6.15 11.90
CA LYS A 235 -15.25 5.60 11.98
C LYS A 235 -15.25 4.07 12.04
N ASP A 236 -14.45 3.40 11.22
CA ASP A 236 -14.36 1.93 11.21
C ASP A 236 -13.75 1.40 12.51
N LYS A 237 -12.70 2.04 13.02
CA LYS A 237 -12.12 1.68 14.34
C LYS A 237 -13.08 1.90 15.50
N ILE A 238 -13.90 2.96 15.44
CA ILE A 238 -14.95 3.21 16.44
C ILE A 238 -16.03 2.14 16.33
N LEU A 239 -16.47 1.78 15.12
CA LEU A 239 -17.46 0.72 14.90
C LEU A 239 -16.97 -0.64 15.40
N ASP A 240 -15.71 -0.99 15.15
CA ASP A 240 -15.12 -2.23 15.63
C ASP A 240 -15.05 -2.27 17.16
N ARG A 241 -14.70 -1.14 17.80
CA ARG A 241 -14.70 -1.02 19.26
C ARG A 241 -16.12 -1.15 19.84
N ILE A 242 -17.11 -0.51 19.22
CA ILE A 242 -18.53 -0.63 19.61
C ILE A 242 -18.98 -2.09 19.50
N LYS A 243 -18.69 -2.77 18.39
CA LYS A 243 -19.03 -4.20 18.23
C LYS A 243 -18.40 -5.09 19.29
N ILE A 244 -17.12 -4.85 19.62
CA ILE A 244 -16.44 -5.59 20.70
C ILE A 244 -17.11 -5.31 22.05
N GLN A 245 -17.49 -4.07 22.33
CA GLN A 245 -18.15 -3.69 23.57
C GLN A 245 -19.58 -4.25 23.67
N GLU A 246 -20.34 -4.26 22.58
CA GLU A 246 -21.66 -4.89 22.52
C GLU A 246 -21.58 -6.40 22.76
N ALA A 247 -20.58 -7.08 22.19
CA ALA A 247 -20.33 -8.49 22.45
C ALA A 247 -19.97 -8.74 23.92
N HIS A 248 -19.12 -7.89 24.52
CA HIS A 248 -18.74 -8.01 25.92
C HIS A 248 -19.91 -7.75 26.88
N LEU A 249 -20.78 -6.76 26.58
CA LEU A 249 -21.99 -6.49 27.36
C LEU A 249 -22.96 -7.67 27.35
N LYS A 250 -23.09 -8.37 26.22
CA LYS A 250 -23.90 -9.60 26.14
C LYS A 250 -23.34 -10.72 27.02
N ILE A 251 -22.01 -10.88 27.05
CA ILE A 251 -21.35 -11.87 27.93
C ILE A 251 -21.59 -11.52 29.39
N LEU A 252 -21.37 -10.26 29.78
CA LEU A 252 -21.60 -9.79 31.15
C LEU A 252 -23.05 -9.98 31.60
N ALA A 253 -24.03 -9.73 30.72
CA ALA A 253 -25.44 -9.97 31.02
C ALA A 253 -25.77 -11.47 31.23
N LEU A 254 -25.10 -12.36 30.50
CA LEU A 254 -25.23 -13.80 30.70
C LEU A 254 -24.57 -14.24 32.02
N GLU A 255 -23.40 -13.71 32.35
CA GLU A 255 -22.71 -13.96 33.62
C GLU A 255 -23.48 -13.42 34.82
N GLU A 256 -24.10 -12.23 34.71
CA GLU A 256 -24.98 -11.68 35.74
C GLU A 256 -26.15 -12.63 36.03
N ARG A 257 -26.78 -13.13 34.96
CA ARG A 257 -27.89 -14.10 35.09
C ARG A 257 -27.44 -15.39 35.75
N ASP A 258 -26.28 -15.92 35.34
CA ASP A 258 -25.70 -17.14 35.92
C ASP A 258 -25.30 -16.93 37.40
N ASN A 259 -24.67 -15.80 37.73
CA ASN A 259 -24.32 -15.43 39.10
C ASN A 259 -25.57 -15.23 39.98
N SER A 260 -26.64 -14.65 39.44
CA SER A 260 -27.93 -14.53 40.13
C SER A 260 -28.55 -15.90 40.44
N ILE A 261 -28.50 -16.83 39.48
CA ILE A 261 -28.97 -18.22 39.65
C ILE A 261 -28.11 -18.95 40.69
N LYS A 262 -26.79 -18.85 40.60
CA LYS A 262 -25.86 -19.43 41.59
C LYS A 262 -26.12 -18.86 42.99
N GLY A 263 -26.28 -17.55 43.11
CA GLY A 263 -26.61 -16.89 44.38
C GLY A 263 -27.92 -17.43 44.97
N ARG A 264 -28.96 -17.60 44.14
CA ARG A 264 -30.23 -18.21 44.56
C ARG A 264 -30.04 -19.67 45.02
N LEU A 265 -29.33 -20.49 44.24
CA LEU A 265 -29.08 -21.89 44.59
C LEU A 265 -28.28 -22.03 45.89
N ILE A 266 -27.29 -21.17 46.11
CA ILE A 266 -26.52 -21.13 47.37
C ILE A 266 -27.44 -20.77 48.54
N TYR A 267 -28.31 -19.78 48.36
CA TYR A 267 -29.26 -19.37 49.40
C TYR A 267 -30.28 -20.47 49.73
N GLU A 268 -30.88 -21.09 48.72
CA GLU A 268 -31.84 -22.19 48.88
C GLU A 268 -31.21 -23.43 49.53
N ASN A 269 -29.92 -23.68 49.30
CA ASN A 269 -29.18 -24.83 49.83
C ASN A 269 -28.17 -24.46 50.92
N TYR A 270 -28.37 -23.33 51.59
CA TYR A 270 -27.37 -22.71 52.45
C TYR A 270 -26.80 -23.65 53.53
N GLU A 271 -27.65 -24.37 54.25
CA GLU A 271 -27.20 -25.29 55.31
C GLU A 271 -26.39 -26.48 54.76
N ASN A 272 -26.74 -26.98 53.57
CA ASN A 272 -26.00 -28.04 52.89
C ASN A 272 -24.61 -27.54 52.44
N VAL A 273 -24.56 -26.35 51.84
CA VAL A 273 -23.30 -25.70 51.41
C VAL A 273 -22.40 -25.40 52.62
N LYS A 274 -22.97 -24.88 53.71
CA LYS A 274 -22.26 -24.59 54.97
C LYS A 274 -21.70 -25.87 55.60
N THR A 275 -22.46 -26.96 55.59
CA THR A 275 -22.02 -28.27 56.07
C THR A 275 -20.87 -28.81 55.21
N ALA A 276 -21.00 -28.79 53.89
CA ALA A 276 -19.96 -29.24 52.97
C ALA A 276 -18.65 -28.41 53.10
N LEU A 277 -18.77 -27.08 53.26
CA LEU A 277 -17.62 -26.21 53.51
C LEU A 277 -16.92 -26.54 54.84
N SER A 278 -17.68 -26.83 55.89
CA SER A 278 -17.12 -27.21 57.19
C SER A 278 -16.39 -28.56 57.17
N GLN A 279 -16.89 -29.52 56.36
CA GLN A 279 -16.26 -30.82 56.15
C GLN A 279 -14.96 -30.71 55.34
N ASN A 280 -14.94 -29.91 54.27
CA ASN A 280 -13.72 -29.66 53.48
C ASN A 280 -12.64 -28.92 54.28
N LYS A 281 -13.04 -27.98 55.14
CA LYS A 281 -12.09 -27.26 56.02
C LYS A 281 -11.46 -28.17 57.08
N LYS A 282 -12.20 -29.17 57.58
CA LYS A 282 -11.66 -30.24 58.44
C LYS A 282 -10.69 -31.15 57.69
N LYS A 283 -11.00 -31.51 56.44
CA LYS A 283 -10.12 -32.35 55.61
C LYS A 283 -8.77 -31.68 55.32
N PHE A 284 -8.77 -30.38 55.02
CA PHE A 284 -7.55 -29.61 54.77
C PHE A 284 -6.64 -29.43 56.01
N LEU A 285 -7.22 -29.50 57.22
CA LEU A 285 -6.48 -29.44 58.49
C LEU A 285 -5.98 -30.81 58.97
N LEU A 286 -6.44 -31.90 58.37
CA LEU A 286 -5.99 -33.27 58.64
C LEU A 286 -4.88 -33.72 57.67
N ASP A 287 -4.72 -33.05 56.53
CA ASP A 287 -3.67 -33.28 55.54
C ASP A 287 -2.41 -32.38 55.74
N LEU A 288 -2.32 -31.68 56.89
CA LEU A 288 -1.18 -30.87 57.36
C LEU A 288 -0.61 -31.47 58.65
#